data_AF-A0A4Y7ZSJ5-F1
#
_entry.id   AF-A0A4Y7ZSJ5-F1
#
_cell.length_a   1.000
_cell.length_b   1.000
_cell.length_c   1.000
_cell.angle_alpha   90.00
_cell.angle_beta   90.00
_cell.angle_gamma   90.00
#
_symmetry.space_group_name_H-M   'P 1'
#
loop_
_entity.id
_entity.type
_entity.pdbx_description
1 polymer ?
#
loop_
_entity_poly.entity_id
_entity_poly.type
_entity_poly.pdbx_seq_one_letter_code
_entity_poly.pdbx_strand_id
1 'polypeptide(L)'
;MNEILELLVKIILVVAGFSVFYQLVPFKHHKQTKPKLAIFPKYVACFESSVDEIEQSLAQLEFIINEEGLYTRSKAYGDFAAKNIKLSVEVDEQAKKLKVYSPFIGILFDTGDLWQVTSDILNKNNQTLL
;
A
#
# COMPACT_ATOMS: atom_id res chain seq x y z
N MET A 1 32.34 22.74 10.66
CA MET A 1 32.02 22.22 9.30
C MET A 1 31.89 20.70 9.29
N ASN A 2 32.66 19.95 10.11
CA ASN A 2 32.58 18.48 10.16
C ASN A 2 31.33 17.94 10.87
N GLU A 3 30.81 18.59 11.91
CA GLU A 3 29.65 18.05 12.67
C GLU A 3 28.36 18.01 11.85
N ILE A 4 28.09 19.04 11.04
CA ILE A 4 26.93 19.08 10.14
C ILE A 4 27.05 17.98 9.07
N LEU A 5 28.25 17.83 8.49
CA LEU A 5 28.52 16.78 7.50
C LEU A 5 28.36 15.39 8.11
N GLU A 6 28.87 15.15 9.32
CA GLU A 6 28.74 13.90 10.05
C GLU A 6 27.27 13.58 10.36
N LEU A 7 26.50 14.58 10.79
CA LEU A 7 25.07 14.44 11.03
C LEU A 7 24.32 14.08 9.74
N LEU A 8 24.63 14.75 8.63
CA LEU A 8 24.03 14.45 7.32
C LEU A 8 24.35 13.03 6.86
N VAL A 9 25.60 12.59 7.02
CA VAL A 9 26.01 11.21 6.68
C VAL A 9 25.26 10.19 7.53
N LYS A 10 25.11 10.43 8.84
CA LYS A 10 24.32 9.54 9.72
C LYS A 10 22.86 9.48 9.29
N ILE A 11 22.23 10.61 8.97
CA ILE A 11 20.85 10.66 8.49
C ILE A 11 20.70 9.85 7.18
N ILE A 12 21.61 10.04 6.22
CA ILE A 12 21.58 9.32 4.96
C ILE A 12 21.73 7.81 5.18
N LEU A 13 22.66 7.38 6.04
CA LEU A 13 22.85 5.97 6.37
C LEU A 13 21.62 5.35 7.02
N VAL A 14 20.97 6.08 7.94
CA VAL A 14 19.74 5.62 8.60
C VAL A 14 18.60 5.50 7.58
N VAL A 15 18.39 6.52 6.73
CA VAL A 15 17.35 6.49 5.70
C VAL A 15 17.59 5.37 4.69
N ALA A 16 18.84 5.17 4.25
CA ALA A 16 19.22 4.08 3.37
C ALA A 16 18.99 2.70 4.02
N GLY A 17 19.36 2.55 5.30
CA GLY A 17 19.12 1.34 6.07
C GLY A 17 17.62 0.99 6.18
N PHE A 18 16.78 1.98 6.52
CA PHE A 18 15.32 1.80 6.54
C PHE A 18 14.76 1.47 5.15
N SER A 19 15.33 2.04 4.10
CA SER A 19 14.92 1.80 2.71
C SER A 19 15.15 0.35 2.30
N VAL A 20 16.35 -0.18 2.56
CA VAL A 20 16.68 -1.59 2.31
C VAL A 20 15.83 -2.51 3.18
N PHE A 21 15.68 -2.19 4.46
CA PHE A 21 14.85 -2.99 5.37
C PHE A 21 13.40 -3.04 4.90
N TYR A 22 12.82 -1.92 4.47
CA TYR A 22 11.47 -1.86 3.92
C TYR A 22 11.31 -2.81 2.72
N GLN A 23 12.27 -2.83 1.80
CA GLN A 23 12.23 -3.72 0.63
C GLN A 23 12.28 -5.20 1.01
N LEU A 24 13.01 -5.56 2.07
CA LEU A 24 13.14 -6.93 2.54
C LEU A 24 11.94 -7.43 3.36
N VAL A 25 11.15 -6.53 3.96
CA VAL A 25 9.96 -6.93 4.73
C VAL A 25 8.94 -7.58 3.79
N PRO A 26 8.54 -8.84 4.05
CA PRO A 26 7.59 -9.54 3.21
C PRO A 26 6.19 -8.94 3.32
N PHE A 27 5.40 -9.12 2.26
CA PHE A 27 3.98 -8.76 2.26
C PHE A 27 3.23 -9.54 3.33
N LYS A 28 2.42 -8.85 4.13
CA LYS A 28 1.56 -9.47 5.13
C LYS A 28 0.30 -9.98 4.46
N HIS A 29 -0.19 -11.14 4.86
CA HIS A 29 -1.50 -11.57 4.42
C HIS A 29 -2.59 -10.64 4.97
N HIS A 30 -3.50 -10.23 4.08
CA HIS A 30 -4.71 -9.52 4.47
C HIS A 30 -5.57 -10.44 5.34
N LYS A 31 -5.88 -10.00 6.57
CA LYS A 31 -6.72 -10.71 7.54
C LYS A 31 -8.05 -10.00 7.67
N GLN A 32 -9.08 -10.70 8.14
CA GLN A 32 -10.42 -10.11 8.35
C GLN A 32 -10.46 -9.01 9.43
N THR A 33 -9.47 -8.96 10.34
CA THR A 33 -9.43 -7.98 11.43
C THR A 33 -8.51 -6.82 11.09
N LYS A 34 -9.04 -5.58 11.14
CA LYS A 34 -8.26 -4.35 11.00
C LYS A 34 -7.21 -4.23 12.11
N PRO A 35 -5.92 -4.04 11.79
CA PRO A 35 -4.93 -3.73 12.80
C PRO A 35 -5.13 -2.31 13.33
N LYS A 36 -4.95 -2.11 14.64
CA LYS A 36 -4.98 -0.76 15.25
C LYS A 36 -3.77 0.09 14.86
N LEU A 37 -2.64 -0.57 14.63
CA LEU A 37 -1.39 0.01 14.17
C LEU A 37 -0.70 -1.03 13.30
N ALA A 38 -0.33 -0.69 12.06
CA ALA A 38 0.44 -1.56 11.20
C ALA A 38 1.81 -0.95 10.93
N ILE A 39 2.87 -1.66 11.33
CA ILE A 39 4.25 -1.28 11.01
C ILE A 39 4.61 -1.86 9.65
N PHE A 40 5.19 -1.06 8.75
CA PHE A 40 5.47 -1.44 7.36
C PHE A 40 4.25 -2.04 6.66
N PRO A 41 3.18 -1.26 6.47
CA PRO A 41 1.96 -1.74 5.86
C PRO A 41 2.25 -2.12 4.40
N LYS A 42 2.27 -3.43 4.15
CA LYS A 42 2.31 -4.06 2.83
C LYS A 42 1.42 -5.30 2.91
N TYR A 43 0.44 -5.40 2.03
CA TYR A 43 -0.55 -6.48 2.10
C TYR A 43 -0.61 -7.28 0.81
N VAL A 44 -0.76 -8.58 0.94
CA VAL A 44 -1.18 -9.49 -0.13
C VAL A 44 -2.53 -10.07 0.24
N ALA A 45 -3.48 -10.02 -0.68
CA ALA A 45 -4.80 -10.60 -0.51
C ALA A 45 -5.12 -11.52 -1.67
N CYS A 46 -5.81 -12.62 -1.39
CA CYS A 46 -6.42 -13.44 -2.43
C CYS A 46 -7.85 -12.91 -2.67
N PHE A 47 -8.31 -12.96 -3.92
CA PHE A 47 -9.68 -12.60 -4.28
C PHE A 47 -10.36 -13.77 -4.98
N GLU A 48 -11.64 -13.96 -4.70
CA GLU A 48 -12.46 -15.00 -5.36
C GLU A 48 -13.23 -14.46 -6.57
N SER A 49 -13.52 -13.15 -6.55
CA SER A 49 -14.13 -12.36 -7.62
C SER A 49 -13.41 -12.48 -8.96
N SER A 50 -14.10 -12.09 -10.03
CA SER A 50 -13.45 -11.94 -11.35
C SER A 50 -12.43 -10.79 -11.30
N VAL A 51 -11.45 -10.86 -12.20
CA VAL A 51 -10.46 -9.77 -12.35
C VAL A 51 -11.18 -8.47 -12.71
N ASP A 52 -12.15 -8.52 -13.62
CA ASP A 52 -12.99 -7.37 -14.01
C ASP A 52 -13.67 -6.67 -12.82
N GLU A 53 -14.15 -7.43 -11.83
CA GLU A 53 -14.75 -6.86 -10.61
C GLU A 53 -13.72 -6.13 -9.74
N ILE A 54 -12.50 -6.66 -9.66
CA ILE A 54 -11.39 -6.03 -8.95
C ILE A 54 -10.93 -4.76 -9.69
N GLU A 55 -10.82 -4.81 -11.01
CA GLU A 55 -10.48 -3.64 -11.83
C GLU A 55 -11.53 -2.53 -11.71
N GLN A 56 -12.81 -2.90 -11.73
CA GLN A 56 -13.91 -1.97 -11.53
C GLN A 56 -13.84 -1.33 -10.13
N SER A 57 -13.54 -2.14 -9.10
CA SER A 57 -13.36 -1.65 -7.73
C SER A 57 -12.17 -0.68 -7.62
N LEU A 58 -11.06 -0.98 -8.30
CA LEU A 58 -9.88 -0.11 -8.38
C LEU A 58 -10.20 1.21 -9.07
N ALA A 59 -10.90 1.18 -10.21
CA ALA A 59 -11.33 2.38 -10.93
C ALA A 59 -12.25 3.27 -10.07
N GLN A 60 -13.22 2.67 -9.35
CA GLN A 60 -14.10 3.38 -8.42
C GLN A 60 -13.35 3.98 -7.22
N LEU A 61 -12.21 3.41 -6.86
CA LEU A 61 -11.32 3.94 -5.83
C LEU A 61 -10.33 4.97 -6.39
N GLU A 62 -10.52 5.45 -7.63
CA GLU A 62 -9.67 6.44 -8.30
C GLU A 62 -8.23 5.94 -8.53
N PHE A 63 -8.01 4.63 -8.65
CA PHE A 63 -6.74 4.09 -9.12
C PHE A 63 -6.65 4.18 -10.65
N ILE A 64 -5.45 4.51 -11.14
CA ILE A 64 -5.14 4.63 -12.56
C ILE A 64 -4.08 3.59 -12.90
N ILE A 65 -4.35 2.77 -13.92
CA ILE A 65 -3.40 1.79 -14.44
C ILE A 65 -2.28 2.50 -15.22
N ASN A 66 -1.03 2.10 -15.01
CA ASN A 66 0.11 2.55 -15.81
C ASN A 66 0.39 1.58 -16.98
N GLU A 67 1.32 1.94 -17.86
CA GLU A 67 1.73 1.10 -19.01
C GLU A 67 2.32 -0.27 -18.61
N GLU A 68 2.69 -0.44 -17.34
CA GLU A 68 3.26 -1.68 -16.78
C GLU A 68 2.18 -2.57 -16.12
N GLY A 69 0.90 -2.18 -16.16
CA GLY A 69 -0.19 -2.91 -15.51
C GLY A 69 -0.29 -2.70 -13.99
N LEU A 70 0.43 -1.72 -13.43
CA LEU A 70 0.38 -1.34 -12.02
C LEU A 70 -0.65 -0.24 -11.80
N TYR A 71 -1.60 -0.49 -10.91
CA TYR A 71 -2.61 0.49 -10.52
C TYR A 71 -2.03 1.43 -9.48
N THR A 72 -2.10 2.74 -9.74
CA THR A 72 -1.55 3.75 -8.84
C THR A 72 -2.56 4.84 -8.50
N ARG A 73 -2.47 5.35 -7.27
CA ARG A 73 -3.29 6.46 -6.79
C ARG A 73 -2.44 7.40 -5.96
N SER A 74 -2.54 8.70 -6.21
CA SER A 74 -1.71 9.73 -5.57
C SER A 74 -2.43 10.55 -4.48
N LYS A 75 -3.56 10.08 -3.97
CA LYS A 75 -4.45 10.80 -3.04
C LYS A 75 -4.48 10.10 -1.68
N ALA A 76 -4.41 10.88 -0.60
CA ALA A 76 -4.49 10.37 0.77
C ALA A 76 -5.80 9.59 1.01
N TYR A 77 -5.66 8.40 1.60
CA TYR A 77 -6.76 7.55 2.05
C TYR A 77 -6.76 7.50 3.58
N GLY A 78 -7.82 7.98 4.25
CA GLY A 78 -7.82 8.03 5.73
C GLY A 78 -6.85 9.08 6.30
N ASP A 79 -6.22 8.76 7.43
CA ASP A 79 -5.38 9.68 8.22
C ASP A 79 -3.92 9.70 7.78
N PHE A 80 -3.61 9.25 6.56
CA PHE A 80 -2.29 9.41 5.96
C PHE A 80 -1.91 10.90 5.94
N ALA A 81 -1.17 11.32 6.97
CA ALA A 81 -0.86 12.72 7.28
C ALA A 81 -0.06 13.44 6.18
N ALA A 82 0.47 12.70 5.19
CA ALA A 82 1.07 13.24 4.00
C ALA A 82 0.03 13.24 2.85
N LYS A 83 -0.43 14.44 2.47
CA LYS A 83 -1.43 14.71 1.42
C LYS A 83 -1.20 14.03 0.05
N ASN A 84 -0.05 13.41 -0.21
CA ASN A 84 0.33 12.84 -1.51
C ASN A 84 1.05 11.49 -1.39
N ILE A 85 0.54 10.58 -0.58
CA ILE A 85 1.06 9.20 -0.57
C ILE A 85 0.62 8.49 -1.85
N LYS A 86 1.59 8.07 -2.66
CA LYS A 86 1.34 7.18 -3.79
C LYS A 86 1.07 5.78 -3.26
N LEU A 87 -0.06 5.21 -3.61
CA LEU A 87 -0.40 3.80 -3.40
C LEU A 87 -0.26 3.05 -4.72
N SER A 88 0.16 1.79 -4.63
CA SER A 88 0.33 0.90 -5.76
C SER A 88 -0.35 -0.43 -5.48
N VAL A 89 -1.11 -0.91 -6.47
CA VAL A 89 -1.77 -2.21 -6.46
C VAL A 89 -1.29 -3.00 -7.67
N GLU A 90 -0.73 -4.17 -7.40
CA GLU A 90 -0.35 -5.16 -8.40
C GLU A 90 -1.38 -6.28 -8.37
N VAL A 91 -2.01 -6.56 -9.50
CA VAL A 91 -3.00 -7.63 -9.64
C VAL A 91 -2.34 -8.78 -10.40
N ASP A 92 -2.33 -9.96 -9.80
CA ASP A 92 -1.90 -11.22 -10.40
C ASP A 92 -3.14 -12.06 -10.72
N GLU A 93 -3.51 -12.04 -12.00
CA GLU A 93 -4.69 -12.73 -12.52
C GLU A 93 -4.57 -14.26 -12.39
N GLN A 94 -3.37 -14.81 -12.63
CA GLN A 94 -3.13 -16.25 -12.62
C GLN A 94 -3.21 -16.82 -11.21
N ALA A 95 -2.63 -16.11 -10.24
CA ALA A 95 -2.65 -16.52 -8.85
C ALA A 95 -3.90 -16.06 -8.08
N LYS A 96 -4.77 -15.24 -8.70
CA LYS A 96 -5.89 -14.54 -8.06
C LYS A 96 -5.47 -13.80 -6.79
N LYS A 97 -4.37 -13.06 -6.89
CA LYS A 97 -3.79 -12.31 -5.77
C LYS A 97 -3.65 -10.85 -6.13
N LEU A 98 -3.84 -9.99 -5.15
CA LEU A 98 -3.52 -8.57 -5.26
C LEU A 98 -2.50 -8.21 -4.18
N LYS A 99 -1.54 -7.36 -4.52
CA LYS A 99 -0.59 -6.77 -3.58
C LYS A 99 -0.86 -5.28 -3.47
N VAL A 100 -1.04 -4.78 -2.27
CA VAL A 100 -1.25 -3.36 -1.97
C VAL A 100 -0.07 -2.86 -1.15
N TYR A 101 0.61 -1.83 -1.63
CA TYR A 101 1.76 -1.22 -0.96
C TYR A 101 1.91 0.25 -1.35
N SER A 102 2.77 0.97 -0.63
CA SER A 102 3.24 2.28 -1.07
C SER A 102 4.69 2.17 -1.56
N PRO A 103 5.04 2.69 -2.75
CA PRO A 103 6.43 2.85 -3.15
C PRO A 103 7.18 3.88 -2.30
N PHE A 104 6.46 4.71 -1.51
CA PHE A 104 7.08 5.67 -0.63
C PHE A 104 7.55 5.02 0.67
N ILE A 105 8.87 5.01 0.87
CA ILE A 105 9.56 4.39 2.01
C ILE A 105 9.24 5.11 3.34
N GLY A 106 8.69 6.32 3.30
CA GLY A 106 8.34 7.08 4.50
C GLY A 106 7.08 6.59 5.23
N ILE A 107 6.36 5.59 4.70
CA ILE A 107 5.23 4.98 5.43
C ILE A 107 5.75 3.80 6.26
N LEU A 108 6.32 4.14 7.41
CA LEU A 108 6.80 3.16 8.37
C LEU A 108 5.66 2.59 9.23
N PHE A 109 4.56 3.34 9.40
CA PHE A 109 3.39 2.89 10.14
C PHE A 109 2.11 3.58 9.65
N ASP A 110 0.97 2.91 9.83
CA ASP A 110 -0.37 3.47 9.65
C ASP A 110 -1.35 2.97 10.73
N THR A 111 -2.55 3.55 10.80
CA THR A 111 -3.65 3.14 11.70
C THR A 111 -4.55 2.07 11.05
N GLY A 112 -3.98 1.25 10.16
CA GLY A 112 -4.70 0.28 9.36
C GLY A 112 -5.36 0.86 8.10
N ASP A 113 -4.91 2.03 7.64
CA ASP A 113 -5.44 2.68 6.44
C ASP A 113 -5.18 1.85 5.18
N LEU A 114 -3.97 1.31 4.99
CA LEU A 114 -3.67 0.46 3.84
C LEU A 114 -4.42 -0.88 3.90
N TRP A 115 -4.65 -1.38 5.13
CA TRP A 115 -5.51 -2.54 5.34
C TRP A 115 -6.94 -2.23 4.87
N GLN A 116 -7.47 -1.06 5.20
CA GLN A 116 -8.81 -0.65 4.80
C GLN A 116 -8.92 -0.50 3.28
N VAL A 117 -7.93 0.12 2.61
CA VAL A 117 -7.88 0.16 1.14
C VAL A 117 -7.94 -1.24 0.55
N THR A 118 -7.17 -2.17 1.11
CA THR A 118 -7.16 -3.56 0.66
C THR A 118 -8.53 -4.20 0.83
N SER A 119 -9.19 -4.00 1.99
CA SER A 119 -10.54 -4.51 2.23
C SER A 119 -11.58 -3.90 1.31
N ASP A 120 -11.48 -2.61 1.02
CA ASP A 120 -12.40 -1.92 0.12
C ASP A 120 -12.27 -2.45 -1.30
N ILE A 121 -11.05 -2.67 -1.80
CA ILE A 121 -10.82 -3.28 -3.12
C ILE A 121 -11.48 -4.67 -3.19
N LEU A 122 -11.38 -5.47 -2.13
CA LEU A 122 -11.93 -6.82 -2.09
C LEU A 122 -13.45 -6.88 -1.95
N ASN A 123 -14.05 -5.92 -1.22
CA ASN A 123 -15.44 -6.05 -0.74
C ASN A 123 -16.42 -5.00 -1.29
N LYS A 124 -16.00 -4.09 -2.17
CA LYS A 124 -16.86 -2.95 -2.57
C LYS A 124 -18.19 -3.37 -3.20
N ASN A 125 -18.26 -4.53 -3.84
CA ASN A 125 -19.50 -5.06 -4.40
C ASN A 125 -20.47 -5.63 -3.34
N ASN A 126 -20.01 -5.95 -2.13
CA ASN A 126 -20.87 -6.43 -1.04
C ASN A 126 -21.55 -5.30 -0.24
N GLN A 127 -21.15 -4.04 -0.46
CA GLN A 127 -21.70 -2.89 0.27
C GLN A 127 -22.90 -2.22 -0.42
N THR A 128 -23.32 -2.69 -1.60
CA THR A 128 -24.50 -2.14 -2.31
C THR A 128 -25.83 -2.80 -1.90
N LEU A 129 -25.83 -3.63 -0.84
CA LEU A 129 -26.99 -4.39 -0.35
C LEU A 129 -27.40 -4.07 1.11
N LEU A 130 -27.13 -2.87 1.61
CA LEU A 130 -27.69 -2.39 2.88
C LEU A 130 -28.30 -0.99 2.75
#